data_AF-A0A954TPF6-F1
#
_entry.id   AF-A0A954TPF6-F1
#
_cell.length_a   1.000
_cell.length_b   1.000
_cell.length_c   1.000
_cell.angle_alpha   90.00
_cell.angle_beta   90.00
_cell.angle_gamma   90.00
#
_symmetry.space_group_name_H-M   'P 1'
#
loop_
_entity.id
_entity.type
_entity.pdbx_description
1 polymer ?
#
loop_
_entity_poly.entity_id
_entity_poly.type
_entity_poly.pdbx_seq_one_letter_code
_entity_poly.pdbx_strand_id
1 'polypeptide(L)'
;VDEVNKLVDRTIEESQQADELGQSTGEDIADLTRRARELLESTDDRLGISPEGLVEILRTSLAVEGAGSLDEIAGRPGFFRLKPPPRWEGLAKQSLSVGPKSDRMEIVFDSSLVEREKDGRRIMRVDRHQCLMRLGHPIMRQAMTTLCRQLHDPTSKQPIFRWSVAGMKGSGFEALLIYRHTLTAINQLREPLHDEVRSTVFRVEGDRLTPVEPDYQNRVLRSQLFAIQSADRRDDWVRTLRAHWYRHREALERYDNEEQAHWSGIFDGRAEIALDREVNDTKASYQHRLAELRNRSRDKELQRLAEQLAEEEQESLMNLFEEYREEAKSRASNIEDQMQVLRQDVERTRITLEAEQKRRVKEVLPNRFSIREVRVLPLAVTYVVPATAEDMTS
;
A
#
# COMPACT_ATOMS: atom_id res chain seq x y z
N VAL A 1 33.55 -19.12 37.02
CA VAL A 1 33.76 -19.23 35.56
C VAL A 1 32.84 -20.30 34.99
N ASP A 2 32.84 -21.52 35.56
CA ASP A 2 31.92 -22.59 35.14
C ASP A 2 30.42 -22.28 35.30
N GLU A 3 30.01 -21.53 36.33
CA GLU A 3 28.60 -21.13 36.48
C GLU A 3 28.16 -20.08 35.46
N VAL A 4 29.08 -19.21 35.03
CA VAL A 4 28.81 -18.20 33.98
C VAL A 4 28.72 -18.88 32.63
N ASN A 5 29.59 -19.87 32.36
CA ASN A 5 29.52 -20.67 31.14
C ASN A 5 28.22 -21.46 31.07
N LYS A 6 27.77 -22.10 32.16
CA LYS A 6 26.48 -22.79 32.21
C LYS A 6 25.28 -21.87 32.01
N LEU A 7 25.38 -20.61 32.44
CA LEU A 7 24.32 -19.63 32.26
C LEU A 7 24.29 -19.13 30.81
N VAL A 8 25.47 -18.95 30.19
CA VAL A 8 25.61 -18.63 28.76
C VAL A 8 25.12 -19.80 27.89
N ASP A 9 25.48 -21.03 28.20
CA ASP A 9 25.04 -22.23 27.48
C ASP A 9 23.51 -22.39 27.56
N ARG A 10 22.93 -22.15 28.74
CA ARG A 10 21.47 -22.16 28.92
C ARG A 10 20.78 -21.01 28.18
N THR A 11 21.40 -19.83 28.12
CA THR A 11 20.88 -18.70 27.33
C THR A 11 20.97 -18.97 25.83
N ILE A 12 21.99 -19.73 25.39
CA ILE A 12 22.14 -20.18 24.00
C ILE A 12 21.10 -21.26 23.65
N GLU A 13 20.80 -22.20 24.55
CA GLU A 13 19.73 -23.19 24.37
C GLU A 13 18.33 -22.53 24.37
N GLU A 14 18.10 -21.55 25.24
CA GLU A 14 16.86 -20.75 25.24
C GLU A 14 16.78 -19.83 24.01
N SER A 15 17.91 -19.40 23.44
CA SER A 15 17.98 -18.67 22.16
C SER A 15 17.74 -19.56 20.95
N GLN A 16 18.07 -20.85 20.99
CA GLN A 16 17.75 -21.79 19.90
C GLN A 16 16.25 -22.05 19.78
N GLN A 17 15.47 -21.86 20.85
CA GLN A 17 14.00 -21.84 20.77
C GLN A 17 13.44 -20.54 20.15
N ALA A 18 14.28 -19.52 19.93
CA ALA A 18 13.93 -18.33 19.14
C ALA A 18 14.19 -18.51 17.63
N ASP A 19 14.66 -19.69 17.19
CA ASP A 19 14.87 -20.03 15.76
C ASP A 19 13.55 -20.18 14.96
N GLU A 20 12.39 -19.99 15.58
CA GLU A 20 11.11 -19.85 14.88
C GLU A 20 10.93 -18.46 14.22
N LEU A 21 11.80 -17.48 14.50
CA LEU A 21 11.92 -16.27 13.70
C LEU A 21 12.90 -16.53 12.55
N GLY A 22 12.38 -17.13 11.48
CA GLY A 22 13.02 -17.47 10.21
C GLY A 22 14.45 -16.96 10.03
N GLN A 23 15.42 -17.86 10.24
CA GLN A 23 16.82 -17.64 9.88
C GLN A 23 16.95 -17.55 8.35
N SER A 24 16.70 -16.36 7.79
CA SER A 24 17.16 -16.05 6.44
C SER A 24 18.69 -15.96 6.49
N THR A 25 19.38 -16.82 5.75
CA THR A 25 20.84 -16.76 5.61
C THR A 25 21.27 -15.40 5.04
N GLY A 26 22.55 -15.02 5.19
CA GLY A 26 23.06 -13.76 4.63
C GLY A 26 22.82 -13.63 3.11
N GLU A 27 22.79 -14.77 2.40
CA GLU A 27 22.42 -14.87 0.99
C GLU A 27 20.91 -14.68 0.77
N ASP A 28 20.06 -15.29 1.60
CA ASP A 28 18.60 -15.08 1.54
C ASP A 28 18.22 -13.61 1.77
N ILE A 29 18.88 -12.93 2.72
CA ILE A 29 18.67 -11.49 2.97
C ILE A 29 19.10 -10.67 1.74
N ALA A 30 20.24 -11.00 1.13
CA ALA A 30 20.71 -10.31 -0.07
C ALA A 30 19.75 -10.52 -1.26
N ASP A 31 19.24 -11.73 -1.44
CA ASP A 31 18.28 -12.08 -2.47
C ASP A 31 16.90 -11.46 -2.25
N LEU A 32 16.40 -11.46 -1.02
CA LEU A 32 15.19 -10.74 -0.64
C LEU A 32 15.35 -9.23 -0.87
N THR A 33 16.51 -8.66 -0.53
CA THR A 33 16.80 -7.24 -0.74
C THR A 33 16.86 -6.89 -2.23
N ARG A 34 17.49 -7.75 -3.06
CA ARG A 34 17.53 -7.60 -4.51
C ARG A 34 16.13 -7.65 -5.11
N ARG A 35 15.35 -8.68 -4.75
CA ARG A 35 13.97 -8.83 -5.23
C ARG A 35 13.07 -7.66 -4.78
N ALA A 36 13.24 -7.18 -3.56
CA ALA A 36 12.52 -6.01 -3.07
C ALA A 36 12.87 -4.74 -3.85
N ARG A 37 14.15 -4.55 -4.23
CA ARG A 37 14.56 -3.44 -5.11
C ARG A 37 13.98 -3.57 -6.50
N GLU A 38 14.06 -4.75 -7.13
CA GLU A 38 13.48 -4.98 -8.46
C GLU A 38 11.96 -4.73 -8.46
N LEU A 39 11.26 -5.15 -7.39
CA LEU A 39 9.83 -4.87 -7.22
C LEU A 39 9.54 -3.37 -7.01
N LEU A 40 10.39 -2.67 -6.27
CA LEU A 40 10.25 -1.22 -6.07
C LEU A 40 10.51 -0.47 -7.37
N GLU A 41 11.62 -0.73 -8.05
CA GLU A 41 12.00 -0.12 -9.33
C GLU A 41 10.95 -0.38 -10.40
N SER A 42 10.46 -1.63 -10.51
CA SER A 42 9.37 -1.94 -11.45
C SER A 42 8.05 -1.25 -11.09
N THR A 43 7.78 -1.02 -9.80
CA THR A 43 6.60 -0.28 -9.36
C THR A 43 6.73 1.21 -9.65
N ASP A 44 7.90 1.80 -9.38
CA ASP A 44 8.21 3.20 -9.67
C ASP A 44 8.13 3.46 -11.18
N ASP A 45 8.72 2.59 -12.00
CA ASP A 45 8.61 2.62 -13.46
C ASP A 45 7.15 2.55 -13.93
N ARG A 46 6.37 1.62 -13.38
CA ARG A 46 4.97 1.39 -13.77
C ARG A 46 4.08 2.57 -13.40
N LEU A 47 4.31 3.17 -12.23
CA LEU A 47 3.53 4.30 -11.73
C LEU A 47 4.06 5.65 -12.24
N GLY A 48 5.20 5.67 -12.93
CA GLY A 48 5.88 6.89 -13.36
C GLY A 48 6.36 7.74 -12.18
N ILE A 49 6.69 7.11 -11.05
CA ILE A 49 7.21 7.80 -9.86
C ILE A 49 8.70 8.03 -10.09
N SER A 50 9.03 9.20 -10.63
CA SER A 50 10.41 9.67 -10.74
C SER A 50 10.62 10.93 -9.91
N PRO A 51 11.86 11.28 -9.52
CA PRO A 51 12.16 12.55 -8.87
C PRO A 51 11.60 13.76 -9.65
N GLU A 52 11.72 13.73 -10.97
CA GLU A 52 11.21 14.76 -11.88
C GLU A 52 9.67 14.82 -11.85
N GLY A 53 9.01 13.66 -11.86
CA GLY A 53 7.55 13.58 -11.74
C GLY A 53 7.04 14.12 -10.40
N LEU A 54 7.74 13.86 -9.29
CA LEU A 54 7.40 14.42 -7.98
C LEU A 54 7.59 15.94 -7.93
N VAL A 55 8.67 16.45 -8.55
CA VAL A 55 8.90 17.89 -8.72
C VAL A 55 7.77 18.52 -9.54
N GLU A 56 7.36 17.89 -10.63
CA GLU A 56 6.28 18.36 -11.49
C GLU A 56 4.93 18.38 -10.78
N ILE A 57 4.59 17.33 -10.02
CA ILE A 57 3.39 17.29 -9.17
C ILE A 57 3.36 18.49 -8.22
N LEU A 58 4.47 18.72 -7.51
CA LEU A 58 4.54 19.83 -6.55
C LEU A 58 4.46 21.18 -7.27
N ARG A 59 5.21 21.39 -8.35
CA ARG A 59 5.16 22.64 -9.16
C ARG A 59 3.76 22.92 -9.70
N THR A 60 3.09 21.91 -10.25
CA THR A 60 1.74 22.04 -10.80
C THR A 60 0.74 22.41 -9.70
N SER A 61 0.84 21.77 -8.54
CA SER A 61 -0.03 22.07 -7.40
C SER A 61 0.16 23.49 -6.85
N LEU A 62 1.40 24.00 -6.84
CA LEU A 62 1.72 25.38 -6.46
C LEU A 62 1.17 26.39 -7.48
N ALA A 63 1.31 26.10 -8.78
CA ALA A 63 0.75 26.92 -9.84
C ALA A 63 -0.78 27.03 -9.72
N VAL A 64 -1.44 25.91 -9.44
CA VAL A 64 -2.89 25.81 -9.21
C VAL A 64 -3.37 26.63 -8.01
N GLU A 65 -2.64 26.63 -6.89
CA GLU A 65 -2.96 27.49 -5.74
C GLU A 65 -2.73 28.98 -6.07
N GLY A 66 -1.96 29.29 -7.11
CA GLY A 66 -1.70 30.66 -7.58
C GLY A 66 -0.74 31.46 -6.70
N ALA A 67 -0.08 30.81 -5.74
CA ALA A 67 0.91 31.42 -4.86
C ALA A 67 1.95 30.37 -4.44
N GLY A 68 3.21 30.79 -4.28
CA GLY A 68 4.33 29.91 -3.91
C GLY A 68 5.23 29.54 -5.09
N SER A 69 6.37 28.90 -4.79
CA SER A 69 7.33 28.46 -5.80
C SER A 69 8.17 27.29 -5.30
N LEU A 70 8.70 26.50 -6.23
CA LEU A 70 9.68 25.46 -5.97
C LEU A 70 10.91 25.74 -6.83
N ASP A 71 11.89 26.40 -6.23
CA ASP A 71 13.06 26.93 -6.92
C ASP A 71 14.26 26.02 -6.65
N GLU A 72 15.02 25.65 -7.68
CA GLU A 72 16.27 24.91 -7.49
C GLU A 72 17.32 25.81 -6.82
N ILE A 73 18.13 25.24 -5.93
CA ILE A 73 19.14 25.98 -5.18
C ILE A 73 20.37 26.19 -6.07
N ALA A 74 20.73 27.46 -6.29
CA ALA A 74 21.91 27.82 -7.07
C ALA A 74 23.17 27.11 -6.54
N GLY A 75 23.88 26.41 -7.43
CA GLY A 75 25.08 25.65 -7.11
C GLY A 75 24.85 24.26 -6.49
N ARG A 76 23.59 23.82 -6.33
CA ARG A 76 23.24 22.48 -5.80
C ARG A 76 22.14 21.83 -6.63
N PRO A 77 22.46 21.22 -7.78
CA PRO A 77 21.47 20.59 -8.64
C PRO A 77 20.73 19.46 -7.90
N GLY A 78 19.42 19.35 -8.14
CA GLY A 78 18.54 18.37 -7.48
C GLY A 78 18.09 18.74 -6.06
N PHE A 79 18.59 19.86 -5.50
CA PHE A 79 18.11 20.42 -4.24
C PHE A 79 17.23 21.63 -4.49
N PHE A 80 16.06 21.67 -3.84
CA PHE A 80 15.02 22.67 -4.07
C PHE A 80 14.68 23.43 -2.80
N ARG A 81 14.13 24.62 -2.99
CA ARG A 81 13.59 25.47 -1.94
C ARG A 81 12.12 25.74 -2.22
N LEU A 82 11.27 25.29 -1.29
CA LEU A 82 9.85 25.56 -1.33
C LEU A 82 9.55 26.91 -0.67
N LYS A 83 8.86 27.76 -1.41
CA LYS A 83 8.08 28.88 -0.87
C LYS A 83 6.62 28.43 -0.84
N PRO A 84 6.08 28.02 0.33
CA PRO A 84 4.73 27.50 0.39
C PRO A 84 3.70 28.61 0.11
N PRO A 85 2.54 28.28 -0.50
CA PRO A 85 1.39 29.17 -0.56
C PRO A 85 0.90 29.53 0.86
N PRO A 86 0.21 30.66 1.07
CA PRO A 86 -0.28 31.08 2.39
C PRO A 86 -1.10 30.01 3.13
N ARG A 87 -1.91 29.24 2.40
CA ARG A 87 -2.72 28.14 2.94
C ARG A 87 -1.89 26.96 3.47
N TRP A 88 -0.68 26.79 2.96
CA TRP A 88 0.21 25.68 3.32
C TRP A 88 1.28 26.09 4.32
N GLU A 89 1.38 27.37 4.71
CA GLU A 89 2.41 27.84 5.63
C GLU A 89 2.39 27.10 6.97
N GLY A 90 1.21 26.86 7.54
CA GLY A 90 1.09 26.10 8.80
C GLY A 90 1.62 24.67 8.67
N LEU A 91 1.27 24.02 7.56
CA LEU A 91 1.72 22.67 7.24
C LEU A 91 3.23 22.60 6.98
N ALA A 92 3.77 23.57 6.25
CA ALA A 92 5.19 23.69 5.99
C ALA A 92 5.96 23.98 7.27
N LYS A 93 5.45 24.85 8.15
CA LYS A 93 6.06 25.09 9.46
C LYS A 93 6.10 23.82 10.32
N GLN A 94 5.04 23.01 10.30
CA GLN A 94 5.00 21.78 11.09
C GLN A 94 5.90 20.66 10.53
N SER A 95 5.99 20.53 9.21
CA SER A 95 6.68 19.41 8.56
C SER A 95 8.11 19.72 8.10
N LEU A 96 8.45 20.99 7.88
CA LEU A 96 9.71 21.46 7.31
C LEU A 96 10.43 22.47 8.21
N SER A 97 10.19 22.48 9.54
CA SER A 97 10.96 23.31 10.47
C SER A 97 11.81 22.47 11.40
N VAL A 98 13.10 22.82 11.48
CA VAL A 98 14.02 22.31 12.50
C VAL A 98 14.55 23.51 13.29
N GLY A 99 13.78 23.96 14.30
CA GLY A 99 14.19 25.02 15.23
C GLY A 99 13.40 26.34 15.17
N PRO A 100 13.81 27.35 15.95
CA PRO A 100 13.05 28.59 16.21
C PRO A 100 13.05 29.63 15.06
N LYS A 101 13.74 29.35 13.96
CA LYS A 101 13.61 30.06 12.69
C LYS A 101 13.38 29.00 11.62
N SER A 102 12.55 29.28 10.62
CA SER A 102 12.38 28.43 9.44
C SER A 102 13.68 28.38 8.64
N ASP A 103 14.72 27.73 9.17
CA ASP A 103 15.95 27.45 8.45
C ASP A 103 15.53 26.61 7.26
N ARG A 104 15.80 27.20 6.09
CA ARG A 104 15.16 26.86 4.82
C ARG A 104 15.56 25.45 4.43
N MET A 105 14.76 24.47 4.84
CA MET A 105 14.96 23.06 4.52
C MET A 105 15.20 22.91 3.02
N GLU A 106 16.26 22.21 2.69
CA GLU A 106 16.58 21.81 1.33
C GLU A 106 15.74 20.58 1.01
N ILE A 107 14.90 20.70 0.00
CA ILE A 107 14.04 19.61 -0.43
C ILE A 107 14.79 18.82 -1.50
N VAL A 108 14.84 17.51 -1.33
CA VAL A 108 15.40 16.58 -2.30
C VAL A 108 14.33 15.58 -2.68
N PHE A 109 14.24 15.22 -3.95
CA PHE A 109 13.29 14.22 -4.44
C PHE A 109 13.97 12.89 -4.79
N ASP A 110 15.26 12.95 -5.13
CA ASP A 110 16.08 11.78 -5.44
C ASP A 110 16.84 11.29 -4.20
N SER A 111 16.60 10.03 -3.80
CA SER A 111 17.34 9.41 -2.69
C SER A 111 18.82 9.26 -2.96
N SER A 112 19.25 9.13 -4.22
CA SER A 112 20.65 8.93 -4.58
C SER A 112 21.54 10.10 -4.11
N LEU A 113 20.96 11.31 -4.02
CA LEU A 113 21.63 12.54 -3.58
C LEU A 113 21.86 12.61 -2.06
N VAL A 114 21.21 11.74 -1.28
CA VAL A 114 21.30 11.68 0.19
C VAL A 114 21.77 10.31 0.69
N GLU A 115 22.20 9.44 -0.20
CA GLU A 115 22.86 8.18 0.14
C GLU A 115 24.33 8.40 0.47
N ARG A 116 24.82 7.74 1.51
CA ARG A 116 26.24 7.67 1.84
C ARG A 116 26.69 6.22 1.85
N GLU A 117 27.85 5.97 1.26
CA GLU A 117 28.48 4.66 1.36
C GLU A 117 29.19 4.53 2.71
N LYS A 118 28.86 3.47 3.45
CA LYS A 118 29.53 3.10 4.68
C LYS A 118 29.73 1.59 4.68
N ASP A 119 30.98 1.15 4.78
CA ASP A 119 31.38 -0.27 4.83
C ASP A 119 30.84 -1.08 3.63
N GLY A 120 30.90 -0.50 2.41
CA GLY A 120 30.43 -1.12 1.17
C GLY A 120 28.89 -1.18 1.03
N ARG A 121 28.14 -0.57 1.95
CA ARG A 121 26.68 -0.49 1.92
C ARG A 121 26.24 0.96 1.72
N ARG A 122 25.33 1.19 0.77
CA ARG A 122 24.66 2.49 0.62
C ARG A 122 23.59 2.62 1.68
N ILE A 123 23.73 3.62 2.55
CA ILE A 123 22.79 3.94 3.61
C ILE A 123 22.26 5.34 3.37
N MET A 124 20.93 5.47 3.30
CA MET A 124 20.28 6.77 3.23
C MET A 124 20.53 7.56 4.51
N ARG A 125 21.14 8.73 4.40
CA ARG A 125 21.42 9.60 5.55
C ARG A 125 21.15 11.06 5.19
N VAL A 126 19.94 11.50 5.53
CA VAL A 126 19.47 12.87 5.32
C VAL A 126 20.05 13.79 6.41
N ASP A 127 20.64 14.92 6.01
CA ASP A 127 21.17 15.91 6.96
C ASP A 127 20.04 16.67 7.67
N ARG A 128 20.35 17.31 8.82
CA ARG A 128 19.35 18.02 9.65
C ARG A 128 18.59 19.13 8.91
N HIS A 129 19.18 19.68 7.85
CA HIS A 129 18.59 20.77 7.05
C HIS A 129 18.04 20.27 5.71
N GLN A 130 17.91 18.95 5.51
CA GLN A 130 17.42 18.33 4.30
C GLN A 130 16.15 17.55 4.55
N CYS A 131 15.25 17.53 3.56
CA CYS A 131 14.03 16.76 3.58
C CYS A 131 13.91 15.96 2.27
N LEU A 132 13.90 14.63 2.38
CA LEU A 132 13.56 13.76 1.26
C LEU A 132 12.05 13.76 1.07
N MET A 133 11.59 14.37 -0.03
CA MET A 133 10.19 14.51 -0.38
C MET A 133 9.69 13.27 -1.13
N ARG A 134 8.83 12.50 -0.47
CA ARG A 134 8.14 11.34 -1.06
C ARG A 134 6.63 11.59 -1.07
N LEU A 135 5.88 10.79 -1.81
CA LEU A 135 4.40 10.86 -1.89
C LEU A 135 3.71 10.85 -0.52
N GLY A 136 4.31 10.17 0.47
CA GLY A 136 3.79 10.11 1.84
C GLY A 136 3.96 11.39 2.67
N HIS A 137 4.83 12.32 2.24
CA HIS A 137 5.11 13.53 2.99
C HIS A 137 3.86 14.44 3.06
N PRO A 138 3.55 15.11 4.19
CA PRO A 138 2.33 15.91 4.33
C PRO A 138 2.14 16.98 3.25
N ILE A 139 3.22 17.62 2.79
CA ILE A 139 3.18 18.58 1.68
C ILE A 139 2.79 17.92 0.36
N MET A 140 3.31 16.72 0.04
CA MET A 140 2.87 15.96 -1.13
C MET A 140 1.42 15.48 -0.97
N ARG A 141 1.06 15.07 0.24
CA ARG A 141 -0.31 14.99 0.82
C ARG A 141 -1.25 16.04 0.23
N GLN A 142 -0.88 17.27 0.57
CA GLN A 142 -1.64 18.47 0.24
C GLN A 142 -1.60 18.79 -1.26
N ALA A 143 -0.45 18.62 -1.91
CA ALA A 143 -0.29 18.82 -3.34
C ALA A 143 -1.23 17.91 -4.14
N MET A 144 -1.23 16.60 -3.87
CA MET A 144 -2.13 15.64 -4.52
C MET A 144 -3.59 15.96 -4.25
N THR A 145 -3.95 16.27 -3.00
CA THR A 145 -5.33 16.66 -2.64
C THR A 145 -5.79 17.89 -3.43
N THR A 146 -4.91 18.87 -3.60
CA THR A 146 -5.18 20.09 -4.35
C THR A 146 -5.47 19.78 -5.83
N LEU A 147 -4.63 18.96 -6.45
CA LEU A 147 -4.81 18.53 -7.85
C LEU A 147 -6.09 17.71 -8.03
N CYS A 148 -6.33 16.73 -7.15
CA CYS A 148 -7.56 15.93 -7.17
C CYS A 148 -8.80 16.80 -7.05
N ARG A 149 -8.80 17.80 -6.15
CA ARG A 149 -9.92 18.73 -6.01
C ARG A 149 -10.17 19.51 -7.32
N GLN A 150 -9.12 20.03 -7.96
CA GLN A 150 -9.29 20.75 -9.22
C GLN A 150 -9.70 19.88 -10.39
N LEU A 151 -9.33 18.60 -10.39
CA LEU A 151 -9.79 17.64 -11.40
C LEU A 151 -11.33 17.51 -11.44
N HIS A 152 -12.00 17.81 -10.32
CA HIS A 152 -13.46 17.78 -10.18
C HIS A 152 -14.11 19.17 -10.21
N ASP A 153 -13.33 20.24 -10.30
CA ASP A 153 -13.81 21.63 -10.40
C ASP A 153 -13.37 22.29 -11.72
N PRO A 154 -14.11 22.05 -12.81
CA PRO A 154 -13.77 22.57 -14.14
C PRO A 154 -13.96 24.09 -14.25
N THR A 155 -14.52 24.75 -13.23
CA THR A 155 -14.81 26.19 -13.23
C THR A 155 -13.73 27.04 -12.55
N SER A 156 -12.67 26.40 -12.05
CA SER A 156 -11.58 27.09 -11.38
C SER A 156 -10.75 27.94 -12.35
N LYS A 157 -9.99 28.91 -11.82
CA LYS A 157 -9.14 29.82 -12.62
C LYS A 157 -7.99 29.11 -13.34
N GLN A 158 -7.60 27.92 -12.86
CA GLN A 158 -6.62 27.04 -13.48
C GLN A 158 -7.16 25.60 -13.48
N PRO A 159 -8.06 25.28 -14.42
CA PRO A 159 -8.70 23.97 -14.46
C PRO A 159 -7.70 22.90 -14.91
N ILE A 160 -7.78 21.74 -14.26
CA ILE A 160 -7.04 20.54 -14.68
C ILE A 160 -7.97 19.73 -15.59
N PHE A 161 -7.58 19.56 -16.84
CA PHE A 161 -8.36 18.80 -17.81
C PHE A 161 -7.93 17.33 -17.81
N ARG A 162 -8.91 16.43 -17.93
CA ARG A 162 -8.68 14.98 -18.13
C ARG A 162 -8.25 14.63 -19.55
N TRP A 163 -8.16 15.63 -20.43
CA TRP A 163 -7.65 15.47 -21.77
C TRP A 163 -6.53 16.48 -22.04
N SER A 164 -5.47 16.05 -22.70
CA SER A 164 -4.33 16.90 -23.05
C SER A 164 -3.76 16.53 -24.42
N VAL A 165 -2.99 17.45 -25.00
CA VAL A 165 -2.19 17.22 -26.21
C VAL A 165 -0.73 17.51 -25.86
N ALA A 166 0.16 16.59 -26.20
CA ALA A 166 1.59 16.71 -25.94
C ALA A 166 2.42 16.34 -27.18
N GLY A 167 3.62 16.88 -27.29
CA GLY A 167 4.62 16.50 -28.26
C GLY A 167 5.48 15.33 -27.76
N MET A 168 5.92 14.44 -28.64
CA MET A 168 6.93 13.43 -28.32
C MET A 168 7.99 13.38 -29.42
N LYS A 169 9.25 13.23 -29.02
CA LYS A 169 10.36 13.07 -29.96
C LYS A 169 10.25 11.71 -30.66
N GLY A 170 10.10 11.74 -31.98
CA GLY A 170 10.08 10.54 -32.80
C GLY A 170 9.46 10.82 -34.16
N SER A 171 9.90 10.07 -35.16
CA SER A 171 9.29 10.03 -36.49
C SER A 171 8.56 8.70 -36.69
N GLY A 172 7.57 8.68 -37.59
CA GLY A 172 6.86 7.45 -37.97
C GLY A 172 5.49 7.21 -37.32
N PHE A 173 4.90 8.22 -36.70
CA PHE A 173 3.49 8.23 -36.31
C PHE A 173 2.87 9.61 -36.59
N GLU A 174 1.57 9.65 -36.91
CA GLU A 174 0.84 10.90 -37.11
C GLU A 174 0.30 11.42 -35.77
N ALA A 175 -0.39 10.55 -35.03
CA ALA A 175 -0.81 10.80 -33.66
C ALA A 175 -0.97 9.46 -32.91
N LEU A 176 -0.72 9.52 -31.60
CA LEU A 176 -0.98 8.44 -30.66
C LEU A 176 -1.98 8.93 -29.61
N LEU A 177 -2.68 8.00 -28.97
CA LEU A 177 -3.57 8.27 -27.86
C LEU A 177 -3.12 7.41 -26.68
N ILE A 178 -2.65 8.05 -25.61
CA ILE A 178 -2.39 7.40 -24.33
C ILE A 178 -3.68 7.46 -23.52
N TYR A 179 -4.29 6.31 -23.30
CA TYR A 179 -5.50 6.17 -22.52
C TYR A 179 -5.16 5.61 -21.14
N ARG A 180 -5.50 6.37 -20.09
CA ARG A 180 -5.33 5.96 -18.70
C ARG A 180 -6.68 5.65 -18.09
N HIS A 181 -6.80 4.49 -17.46
CA HIS A 181 -8.02 4.03 -16.81
C HIS A 181 -7.69 3.34 -15.48
N THR A 182 -8.64 3.37 -14.55
CA THR A 182 -8.55 2.63 -13.29
C THR A 182 -9.23 1.27 -13.45
N LEU A 183 -8.59 0.23 -12.95
CA LEU A 183 -9.13 -1.12 -12.84
C LEU A 183 -9.33 -1.45 -11.36
N THR A 184 -10.58 -1.51 -10.94
CA THR A 184 -10.95 -1.80 -9.54
C THR A 184 -11.83 -3.04 -9.47
N ALA A 185 -11.43 -4.03 -8.69
CA ALA A 185 -12.22 -5.23 -8.41
C ALA A 185 -12.82 -5.15 -7.00
N ILE A 186 -14.14 -5.34 -6.88
CA ILE A 186 -14.87 -5.23 -5.63
C ILE A 186 -15.56 -6.56 -5.32
N ASN A 187 -15.40 -7.06 -4.09
CA ASN A 187 -16.04 -8.31 -3.66
C ASN A 187 -17.50 -8.12 -3.22
N GLN A 188 -18.17 -9.22 -2.85
CA GLN A 188 -19.54 -9.18 -2.34
C GLN A 188 -19.68 -8.42 -1.01
N LEU A 189 -18.63 -8.37 -0.19
CA LEU A 189 -18.56 -7.57 1.03
C LEU A 189 -18.34 -6.07 0.77
N ARG A 190 -18.22 -5.65 -0.50
CA ARG A 190 -17.92 -4.28 -0.94
C ARG A 190 -16.52 -3.79 -0.53
N GLU A 191 -15.60 -4.70 -0.31
CA GLU A 191 -14.19 -4.40 -0.10
C GLU A 191 -13.46 -4.37 -1.45
N PRO A 192 -12.54 -3.43 -1.69
CA PRO A 192 -11.67 -3.45 -2.86
C PRO A 192 -10.66 -4.59 -2.72
N LEU A 193 -10.67 -5.53 -3.67
CA LEU A 193 -9.70 -6.63 -3.76
C LEU A 193 -8.46 -6.24 -4.58
N HIS A 194 -8.67 -5.40 -5.59
CA HIS A 194 -7.64 -4.91 -6.48
C HIS A 194 -7.96 -3.47 -6.87
N ASP A 195 -6.94 -2.62 -6.92
CA ASP A 195 -7.06 -1.26 -7.44
C ASP A 195 -5.74 -0.89 -8.12
N GLU A 196 -5.81 -0.56 -9.42
CA GLU A 196 -4.64 -0.27 -10.24
C GLU A 196 -4.96 0.76 -11.32
N VAL A 197 -3.99 1.60 -11.64
CA VAL A 197 -4.04 2.49 -12.82
C VAL A 197 -3.31 1.81 -13.97
N ARG A 198 -3.98 1.64 -15.10
CA ARG A 198 -3.38 1.09 -16.32
C ARG A 198 -3.32 2.16 -17.41
N SER A 199 -2.33 2.02 -18.28
CA SER A 199 -2.13 2.88 -19.44
C SER A 199 -2.05 2.02 -20.69
N THR A 200 -2.86 2.35 -21.70
CA THR A 200 -2.88 1.69 -23.00
C THR A 200 -2.61 2.72 -24.08
N VAL A 201 -1.80 2.37 -25.08
CA VAL A 201 -1.45 3.28 -26.17
C VAL A 201 -2.12 2.81 -27.45
N PHE A 202 -2.81 3.73 -28.12
CA PHE A 202 -3.44 3.52 -29.41
C PHE A 202 -2.75 4.37 -30.47
N ARG A 203 -2.64 3.85 -31.69
CA ARG A 203 -2.37 4.65 -32.87
C ARG A 203 -3.69 5.27 -33.34
N VAL A 204 -3.63 6.55 -33.71
CA VAL A 204 -4.77 7.29 -34.22
C VAL A 204 -4.68 7.31 -35.74
N GLU A 205 -5.63 6.65 -36.40
CA GLU A 205 -5.74 6.56 -37.87
C GLU A 205 -7.08 7.15 -38.30
N GLY A 206 -7.13 8.49 -38.39
CA GLY A 206 -8.38 9.22 -38.63
C GLY A 206 -9.39 8.98 -37.51
N ASP A 207 -10.46 8.23 -37.81
CA ASP A 207 -11.52 7.88 -36.85
C ASP A 207 -11.24 6.60 -36.05
N ARG A 208 -10.18 5.86 -36.39
CA ARG A 208 -9.90 4.53 -35.81
C ARG A 208 -8.79 4.61 -34.77
N LEU A 209 -9.01 3.89 -33.67
CA LEU A 209 -8.01 3.64 -32.64
C LEU A 209 -7.56 2.19 -32.75
N THR A 210 -6.27 1.97 -32.97
CA THR A 210 -5.66 0.63 -33.04
C THR A 210 -4.65 0.47 -31.91
N PRO A 211 -4.78 -0.56 -31.04
CA PRO A 211 -3.79 -0.81 -30.00
C PRO A 211 -2.41 -1.01 -30.60
N VAL A 212 -1.38 -0.42 -29.99
CA VAL A 212 0.00 -0.64 -30.42
C VAL A 212 0.60 -1.89 -29.78
N GLU A 213 1.67 -2.41 -30.37
CA GLU A 213 2.40 -3.56 -29.80
C GLU A 213 2.99 -3.22 -28.41
N PRO A 214 3.06 -4.20 -27.49
CA PRO A 214 3.51 -3.97 -26.10
C PRO A 214 4.87 -3.29 -25.98
N ASP A 215 5.85 -3.66 -26.81
CA ASP A 215 7.19 -3.08 -26.79
C ASP A 215 7.20 -1.62 -27.27
N TYR A 216 6.33 -1.28 -28.23
CA TYR A 216 6.16 0.11 -28.65
C TYR A 216 5.39 0.91 -27.60
N GLN A 217 4.35 0.34 -27.00
CA GLN A 217 3.62 0.96 -25.89
C GLN A 217 4.57 1.33 -24.74
N ASN A 218 5.41 0.39 -24.29
CA ASN A 218 6.35 0.63 -23.20
C ASN A 218 7.36 1.74 -23.54
N ARG A 219 7.81 1.82 -24.80
CA ARG A 219 8.67 2.92 -25.26
C ARG A 219 7.95 4.26 -25.21
N VAL A 220 6.70 4.33 -25.66
CA VAL A 220 5.90 5.57 -25.65
C VAL A 220 5.64 6.02 -24.21
N LEU A 221 5.25 5.12 -23.31
CA LEU A 221 4.97 5.45 -21.91
C LEU A 221 6.22 5.93 -21.13
N ARG A 222 7.41 5.50 -21.54
CA ARG A 222 8.70 5.94 -20.99
C ARG A 222 9.28 7.17 -21.68
N SER A 223 8.68 7.61 -22.78
CA SER A 223 9.19 8.75 -23.53
C SER A 223 8.85 10.05 -22.83
N GLN A 224 9.77 11.02 -22.92
CA GLN A 224 9.50 12.37 -22.44
C GLN A 224 8.44 13.04 -23.34
N LEU A 225 7.41 13.57 -22.69
CA LEU A 225 6.36 14.36 -23.33
C LEU A 225 6.67 15.84 -23.16
N PHE A 226 6.49 16.61 -24.23
CA PHE A 226 6.77 18.03 -24.31
C PHE A 226 5.46 18.81 -24.44
N ALA A 227 5.39 19.98 -23.82
CA ALA A 227 4.30 20.91 -24.08
C ALA A 227 4.45 21.50 -25.50
N ILE A 228 3.35 21.60 -26.24
CA ILE A 228 3.36 22.25 -27.57
C ILE A 228 3.48 23.76 -27.36
N GLN A 229 4.58 24.34 -27.84
CA GLN A 229 4.89 25.76 -27.60
C GLN A 229 4.13 26.69 -28.54
N SER A 230 3.97 26.28 -29.81
CA SER A 230 3.24 27.06 -30.80
C SER A 230 1.71 26.98 -30.57
N ALA A 231 1.10 28.14 -30.29
CA ALA A 231 -0.34 28.25 -30.06
C ALA A 231 -1.17 27.85 -31.29
N ASP A 232 -0.78 28.32 -32.48
CA ASP A 232 -1.49 28.01 -33.74
C ASP A 232 -1.48 26.50 -34.01
N ARG A 233 -0.32 25.87 -33.85
CA ARG A 233 -0.16 24.43 -34.05
C ARG A 233 -0.96 23.62 -33.04
N ARG A 234 -0.96 24.03 -31.77
CA ARG A 234 -1.77 23.41 -30.73
C ARG A 234 -3.25 23.51 -31.11
N ASP A 235 -3.72 24.68 -31.52
CA ASP A 235 -5.14 24.91 -31.84
C ASP A 235 -5.57 24.15 -33.09
N ASP A 236 -4.69 23.98 -34.08
CA ASP A 236 -4.89 23.13 -35.25
C ASP A 236 -5.06 21.66 -34.87
N TRP A 237 -4.17 21.11 -34.04
CA TRP A 237 -4.31 19.74 -33.54
C TRP A 237 -5.58 19.56 -32.71
N VAL A 238 -5.89 20.52 -31.83
CA VAL A 238 -7.11 20.49 -31.02
C VAL A 238 -8.35 20.46 -31.93
N ARG A 239 -8.39 21.25 -32.99
CA ARG A 239 -9.49 21.28 -33.96
C ARG A 239 -9.65 19.93 -34.66
N THR A 240 -8.55 19.36 -35.16
CA THR A 240 -8.53 18.06 -35.84
C THR A 240 -9.00 16.95 -34.90
N LEU A 241 -8.44 16.86 -33.70
CA LEU A 241 -8.77 15.81 -32.73
C LEU A 241 -10.22 15.92 -32.22
N ARG A 242 -10.74 17.13 -32.05
CA ARG A 242 -12.15 17.34 -31.67
C ARG A 242 -13.11 16.84 -32.74
N ALA A 243 -12.76 16.93 -34.03
CA ALA A 243 -13.59 16.42 -35.11
C ALA A 243 -13.79 14.90 -35.02
N HIS A 244 -12.77 14.17 -34.57
CA HIS A 244 -12.78 12.70 -34.47
C HIS A 244 -13.17 12.17 -33.07
N TRP A 245 -13.33 13.05 -32.07
CA TRP A 245 -13.50 12.66 -30.67
C TRP A 245 -14.66 11.70 -30.41
N TYR A 246 -15.82 11.91 -31.03
CA TYR A 246 -16.99 11.05 -30.83
C TYR A 246 -16.70 9.59 -31.22
N ARG A 247 -15.96 9.38 -32.32
CA ARG A 247 -15.55 8.04 -32.77
C ARG A 247 -14.50 7.42 -31.87
N HIS A 248 -13.53 8.21 -31.43
CA HIS A 248 -12.52 7.77 -30.47
C HIS A 248 -13.16 7.35 -29.15
N ARG A 249 -14.13 8.13 -28.66
CA ARG A 249 -14.88 7.80 -27.44
C ARG A 249 -15.65 6.49 -27.57
N GLU A 250 -16.38 6.27 -28.66
CA GLU A 250 -17.08 5.00 -28.92
C GLU A 250 -16.10 3.80 -28.97
N ALA A 251 -14.89 4.00 -29.48
CA ALA A 251 -13.86 2.97 -29.48
C ALA A 251 -13.30 2.69 -28.07
N LEU A 252 -13.05 3.73 -27.27
CA LEU A 252 -12.59 3.59 -25.88
C LEU A 252 -13.65 2.95 -24.97
N GLU A 253 -14.93 3.31 -25.13
CA GLU A 253 -16.03 2.67 -24.37
C GLU A 253 -16.16 1.18 -24.71
N ARG A 254 -15.93 0.78 -25.96
CA ARG A 254 -15.87 -0.64 -26.34
C ARG A 254 -14.67 -1.34 -25.70
N TYR A 255 -13.49 -0.72 -25.76
CA TYR A 255 -12.29 -1.22 -25.11
C TYR A 255 -12.48 -1.40 -23.59
N ASP A 256 -13.12 -0.45 -22.90
CA ASP A 256 -13.39 -0.56 -21.46
C ASP A 256 -14.26 -1.78 -21.13
N ASN A 257 -15.29 -2.05 -21.93
CA ASN A 257 -16.16 -3.21 -21.76
C ASN A 257 -15.41 -4.53 -22.02
N GLU A 258 -14.54 -4.56 -23.03
CA GLU A 258 -13.70 -5.71 -23.35
C GLU A 258 -12.70 -6.00 -22.21
N GLU A 259 -12.01 -4.97 -21.71
CA GLU A 259 -11.11 -5.08 -20.55
C GLU A 259 -11.86 -5.51 -19.29
N GLN A 260 -13.05 -4.96 -19.03
CA GLN A 260 -13.86 -5.36 -17.88
C GLN A 260 -14.20 -6.84 -17.93
N ALA A 261 -14.61 -7.36 -19.09
CA ALA A 261 -14.89 -8.78 -19.27
C ALA A 261 -13.64 -9.64 -19.12
N HIS A 262 -12.52 -9.22 -19.71
CA HIS A 262 -11.23 -9.90 -19.62
C HIS A 262 -10.74 -10.03 -18.17
N TRP A 263 -10.74 -8.93 -17.42
CA TRP A 263 -10.26 -8.90 -16.04
C TRP A 263 -11.21 -9.57 -15.06
N SER A 264 -12.52 -9.56 -15.31
CA SER A 264 -13.47 -10.33 -14.50
C SER A 264 -13.10 -11.81 -14.45
N GLY A 265 -12.83 -12.42 -15.62
CA GLY A 265 -12.41 -13.82 -15.67
C GLY A 265 -11.07 -14.09 -14.99
N ILE A 266 -10.10 -13.19 -15.13
CA ILE A 266 -8.79 -13.34 -14.46
C ILE A 266 -8.93 -13.25 -12.94
N PHE A 267 -9.69 -12.26 -12.45
CA PHE A 267 -9.84 -12.08 -11.01
C PHE A 267 -10.65 -13.21 -10.39
N ASP A 268 -11.69 -13.72 -11.06
CA ASP A 268 -12.47 -14.87 -10.57
C ASP A 268 -11.55 -16.09 -10.35
N GLY A 269 -10.73 -16.42 -11.34
CA GLY A 269 -9.78 -17.53 -11.22
C GLY A 269 -8.72 -17.31 -10.13
N ARG A 270 -8.22 -16.08 -9.97
CA ARG A 270 -7.27 -15.74 -8.89
C ARG A 270 -7.93 -15.82 -7.51
N ALA A 271 -9.18 -15.40 -7.41
CA ALA A 271 -9.91 -15.35 -6.15
C ALA A 271 -10.32 -16.75 -5.69
N GLU A 272 -10.65 -17.67 -6.60
CA GLU A 272 -10.87 -19.09 -6.29
C GLU A 272 -9.61 -19.75 -5.70
N ILE A 273 -8.45 -19.56 -6.35
CA ILE A 273 -7.17 -20.08 -5.85
C ILE A 273 -6.83 -19.50 -4.46
N ALA A 274 -7.07 -18.19 -4.27
CA ALA A 274 -6.81 -17.54 -3.00
C ALA A 274 -7.78 -18.00 -1.89
N LEU A 275 -9.06 -18.22 -2.23
CA LEU A 275 -10.07 -18.74 -1.33
C LEU A 275 -9.66 -20.11 -0.78
N ASP A 276 -9.26 -21.03 -1.65
CA ASP A 276 -8.86 -22.39 -1.24
C ASP A 276 -7.68 -22.36 -0.27
N ARG A 277 -6.67 -21.54 -0.55
CA ARG A 277 -5.52 -21.35 0.35
C ARG A 277 -5.96 -20.81 1.70
N GLU A 278 -6.72 -19.72 1.72
CA GLU A 278 -7.13 -19.09 2.97
C GLU A 278 -8.12 -19.94 3.79
N VAL A 279 -8.96 -20.73 3.13
CA VAL A 279 -9.83 -21.68 3.82
C VAL A 279 -9.00 -22.75 4.51
N ASN A 280 -7.96 -23.28 3.86
CA ASN A 280 -7.07 -24.28 4.44
C ASN A 280 -6.24 -23.71 5.58
N ASP A 281 -5.63 -22.53 5.40
CA ASP A 281 -4.83 -21.85 6.41
C ASP A 281 -5.68 -21.45 7.63
N THR A 282 -6.88 -20.93 7.38
CA THR A 282 -7.85 -20.60 8.45
C THR A 282 -8.24 -21.88 9.21
N LYS A 283 -8.57 -22.97 8.52
CA LYS A 283 -8.92 -24.25 9.19
C LYS A 283 -7.76 -24.75 10.04
N ALA A 284 -6.54 -24.75 9.53
CA ALA A 284 -5.34 -25.17 10.26
C ALA A 284 -5.10 -24.28 11.49
N SER A 285 -5.24 -22.96 11.35
CA SER A 285 -5.09 -22.00 12.45
C SER A 285 -6.10 -22.23 13.58
N TYR A 286 -7.39 -22.42 13.26
CA TYR A 286 -8.39 -22.75 14.28
C TYR A 286 -8.17 -24.14 14.90
N GLN A 287 -7.73 -25.12 14.12
CA GLN A 287 -7.36 -26.44 14.67
C GLN A 287 -6.21 -26.32 15.68
N HIS A 288 -5.18 -25.51 15.39
CA HIS A 288 -4.10 -25.24 16.32
C HIS A 288 -4.62 -24.55 17.59
N ARG A 289 -5.44 -23.50 17.47
CA ARG A 289 -6.02 -22.79 18.63
C ARG A 289 -6.90 -23.69 19.50
N LEU A 290 -7.70 -24.56 18.88
CA LEU A 290 -8.52 -25.55 19.61
C LEU A 290 -7.65 -26.61 20.29
N ALA A 291 -6.54 -27.02 19.65
CA ALA A 291 -5.58 -27.93 20.26
C ALA A 291 -4.82 -27.28 21.43
N GLU A 292 -4.50 -25.98 21.33
CA GLU A 292 -3.88 -25.19 22.40
C GLU A 292 -4.81 -25.03 23.60
N LEU A 293 -6.10 -24.74 23.38
CA LEU A 293 -7.10 -24.73 24.44
C LEU A 293 -7.24 -26.08 25.15
N ARG A 294 -7.00 -27.18 24.43
CA ARG A 294 -6.98 -28.53 25.01
C ARG A 294 -5.66 -28.88 25.68
N ASN A 295 -4.56 -28.18 25.38
CA ASN A 295 -3.22 -28.56 25.84
C ASN A 295 -2.62 -27.54 26.82
N ARG A 296 -2.44 -28.04 28.06
CA ARG A 296 -1.35 -27.75 29.01
C ARG A 296 -1.42 -26.56 29.97
N SER A 297 -2.04 -25.42 29.66
CA SER A 297 -2.05 -24.31 30.65
C SER A 297 -3.13 -24.52 31.72
N ARG A 298 -4.35 -24.87 31.32
CA ARG A 298 -5.51 -24.96 32.22
C ARG A 298 -5.75 -26.35 32.83
N ASP A 299 -5.30 -27.42 32.18
CA ASP A 299 -5.34 -28.77 32.78
C ASP A 299 -4.42 -28.88 34.00
N LYS A 300 -3.25 -28.21 33.96
CA LYS A 300 -2.35 -28.13 35.11
C LYS A 300 -2.93 -27.28 36.24
N GLU A 301 -3.63 -26.19 35.90
CA GLU A 301 -4.34 -25.38 36.90
C GLU A 301 -5.51 -26.14 37.51
N LEU A 302 -6.29 -26.86 36.70
CA LEU A 302 -7.36 -27.74 37.18
C LEU A 302 -6.82 -28.90 38.04
N GLN A 303 -5.67 -29.48 37.68
CA GLN A 303 -5.00 -30.50 38.49
C GLN A 303 -4.54 -29.93 39.84
N ARG A 304 -3.91 -28.74 39.85
CA ARG A 304 -3.51 -28.07 41.11
C ARG A 304 -4.71 -27.75 41.99
N LEU A 305 -5.79 -27.23 41.42
CA LEU A 305 -7.02 -26.95 42.16
C LEU A 305 -7.66 -28.23 42.69
N ALA A 306 -7.60 -29.33 41.94
CA ALA A 306 -8.08 -30.63 42.40
C ALA A 306 -7.22 -31.22 43.53
N GLU A 307 -5.89 -31.04 43.47
CA GLU A 307 -4.97 -31.42 44.56
C GLU A 307 -5.24 -30.58 45.82
N GLN A 308 -5.41 -29.26 45.68
CA GLN A 308 -5.77 -28.36 46.79
C GLN A 308 -7.14 -28.68 47.40
N LEU A 309 -8.12 -29.04 46.57
CA LEU A 309 -9.44 -29.49 47.03
C LEU A 309 -9.31 -30.75 47.89
N ALA A 310 -8.53 -31.74 47.43
CA ALA A 310 -8.31 -32.98 48.18
C ALA A 310 -7.59 -32.75 49.52
N GLU A 311 -6.63 -31.81 49.57
CA GLU A 311 -5.96 -31.40 50.80
C GLU A 311 -6.93 -30.76 51.80
N GLU A 312 -7.76 -29.81 51.35
CA GLU A 312 -8.74 -29.12 52.22
C GLU A 312 -9.88 -30.05 52.68
N GLU A 313 -10.33 -30.99 51.83
CA GLU A 313 -11.27 -32.04 52.22
C GLU A 313 -10.68 -32.97 53.29
N GLN A 314 -9.41 -33.34 53.14
CA GLN A 314 -8.71 -34.17 54.11
C GLN A 314 -8.45 -33.42 55.43
N GLU A 315 -8.14 -32.13 55.38
CA GLU A 315 -7.99 -31.26 56.54
C GLU A 315 -9.33 -31.07 57.29
N SER A 316 -10.44 -30.91 56.56
CA SER A 316 -11.80 -30.89 57.13
C SER A 316 -12.15 -32.20 57.87
N LEU A 317 -11.63 -33.34 57.45
CA LEU A 317 -11.89 -34.64 58.09
C LEU A 317 -11.01 -34.86 59.33
N MET A 318 -9.78 -34.33 59.32
CA MET A 318 -8.80 -34.49 60.40
C MET A 318 -8.95 -33.47 61.54
N ASN A 319 -9.57 -32.32 61.29
CA ASN A 319 -9.78 -31.31 62.32
C ASN A 319 -10.83 -31.74 63.36
N LEU A 320 -10.51 -31.58 64.64
CA LEU A 320 -11.34 -31.98 65.79
C LEU A 320 -12.33 -30.90 66.25
N PHE A 321 -12.12 -29.65 65.82
CA PHE A 321 -12.92 -28.48 66.20
C PHE A 321 -13.87 -28.07 65.07
N GLU A 322 -15.14 -27.80 65.43
CA GLU A 322 -16.22 -27.48 64.47
C GLU A 322 -15.91 -26.23 63.62
N GLU A 323 -15.35 -25.18 64.24
CA GLU A 323 -15.01 -23.91 63.58
C GLU A 323 -14.02 -24.10 62.42
N TYR A 324 -12.97 -24.91 62.63
CA TYR A 324 -11.98 -25.23 61.60
C TYR A 324 -12.53 -26.14 60.50
N ARG A 325 -13.58 -26.93 60.78
CA ARG A 325 -14.27 -27.74 59.75
C ARG A 325 -15.16 -26.86 58.87
N GLU A 326 -15.83 -25.87 59.43
CA GLU A 326 -16.65 -24.94 58.66
C GLU A 326 -15.79 -24.05 57.75
N GLU A 327 -14.64 -23.58 58.25
CA GLU A 327 -13.67 -22.83 57.42
C GLU A 327 -13.11 -23.67 56.27
N ALA A 328 -12.68 -24.91 56.53
CA ALA A 328 -12.17 -25.82 55.50
C ALA A 328 -13.24 -26.15 54.44
N LYS A 329 -14.50 -26.37 54.85
CA LYS A 329 -15.62 -26.54 53.91
C LYS A 329 -15.89 -25.29 53.07
N SER A 330 -15.78 -24.10 53.65
CA SER A 330 -15.94 -22.85 52.89
C SER A 330 -14.82 -22.67 51.85
N ARG A 331 -13.57 -23.03 52.20
CA ARG A 331 -12.44 -23.00 51.24
C ARG A 331 -12.61 -24.04 50.13
N ALA A 332 -12.99 -25.27 50.46
CA ALA A 332 -13.30 -26.31 49.49
C ALA A 332 -14.41 -25.87 48.51
N SER A 333 -15.52 -25.30 49.01
CA SER A 333 -16.60 -24.76 48.19
C SER A 333 -16.12 -23.64 47.25
N ASN A 334 -15.26 -22.74 47.72
CA ASN A 334 -14.68 -21.69 46.88
C ASN A 334 -13.78 -22.26 45.77
N ILE A 335 -13.03 -23.33 46.04
CA ILE A 335 -12.18 -24.02 45.06
C ILE A 335 -13.06 -24.73 44.01
N GLU A 336 -14.15 -25.39 44.42
CA GLU A 336 -15.12 -25.99 43.50
C GLU A 336 -15.75 -24.95 42.56
N ASP A 337 -16.18 -23.82 43.11
CA ASP A 337 -16.74 -22.71 42.33
C ASP A 337 -15.72 -22.17 41.30
N GLN A 338 -14.44 -22.02 41.70
CA GLN A 338 -13.37 -21.61 40.79
C GLN A 338 -13.13 -22.64 39.69
N MET A 339 -13.12 -23.94 40.00
CA MET A 339 -13.01 -25.00 39.01
C MET A 339 -14.20 -25.00 38.04
N GLN A 340 -15.40 -24.73 38.53
CA GLN A 340 -16.61 -24.64 37.70
C GLN A 340 -16.54 -23.44 36.74
N VAL A 341 -16.13 -22.26 37.23
CA VAL A 341 -15.96 -21.06 36.40
C VAL A 341 -14.93 -21.31 35.30
N LEU A 342 -13.77 -21.90 35.63
CA LEU A 342 -12.73 -22.20 34.65
C LEU A 342 -13.22 -23.17 33.57
N ARG A 343 -13.94 -24.23 33.94
CA ARG A 343 -14.54 -25.19 32.98
C ARG A 343 -15.55 -24.51 32.07
N GLN A 344 -16.42 -23.66 32.63
CA GLN A 344 -17.40 -22.90 31.85
C GLN A 344 -16.73 -21.91 30.89
N ASP A 345 -15.67 -21.22 31.31
CA ASP A 345 -14.94 -20.28 30.47
C ASP A 345 -14.23 -20.98 29.29
N VAL A 346 -13.63 -22.16 29.53
CA VAL A 346 -13.02 -22.97 28.47
C VAL A 346 -14.09 -23.41 27.47
N GLU A 347 -15.21 -23.93 27.95
CA GLU A 347 -16.28 -24.43 27.08
C GLU A 347 -16.92 -23.28 26.28
N ARG A 348 -17.15 -22.13 26.89
CA ARG A 348 -17.63 -20.93 26.21
C ARG A 348 -16.65 -20.46 25.13
N THR A 349 -15.35 -20.47 25.42
CA THR A 349 -14.31 -20.11 24.44
C THR A 349 -14.30 -21.09 23.28
N ARG A 350 -14.40 -22.40 23.55
CA ARG A 350 -14.49 -23.45 22.52
C ARG A 350 -15.69 -23.25 21.61
N ILE A 351 -16.89 -23.10 22.18
CA ILE A 351 -18.13 -22.87 21.42
C ILE A 351 -18.00 -21.61 20.55
N THR A 352 -17.41 -20.53 21.11
CA THR A 352 -17.21 -19.27 20.38
C THR A 352 -16.26 -19.45 19.20
N LEU A 353 -15.13 -20.13 19.39
CA LEU A 353 -14.16 -20.38 18.32
C LEU A 353 -14.72 -21.30 17.22
N GLU A 354 -15.49 -22.32 17.58
CA GLU A 354 -16.14 -23.21 16.59
C GLU A 354 -17.20 -22.46 15.78
N ALA A 355 -18.00 -21.61 16.44
CA ALA A 355 -18.97 -20.75 15.77
C ALA A 355 -18.28 -19.73 14.86
N GLU A 356 -17.17 -19.11 15.31
CA GLU A 356 -16.39 -18.16 14.53
C GLU A 356 -15.72 -18.83 13.33
N GLN A 357 -15.12 -20.01 13.51
CA GLN A 357 -14.55 -20.81 12.42
C GLN A 357 -15.61 -21.12 11.37
N LYS A 358 -16.78 -21.60 11.80
CA LYS A 358 -17.90 -21.91 10.89
C LYS A 358 -18.35 -20.68 10.12
N ARG A 359 -18.57 -19.56 10.81
CA ARG A 359 -18.94 -18.28 10.19
C ARG A 359 -17.90 -17.81 9.19
N ARG A 360 -16.62 -17.84 9.59
CA ARG A 360 -15.52 -17.36 8.75
C ARG A 360 -15.36 -18.21 7.49
N VAL A 361 -15.37 -19.53 7.62
CA VAL A 361 -15.18 -20.46 6.50
C VAL A 361 -16.40 -20.52 5.59
N LYS A 362 -17.63 -20.46 6.13
CA LYS A 362 -18.86 -20.65 5.32
C LYS A 362 -19.46 -19.35 4.80
N GLU A 363 -19.26 -18.22 5.47
CA GLU A 363 -19.93 -16.96 5.13
C GLU A 363 -18.92 -15.89 4.74
N VAL A 364 -17.89 -15.65 5.56
CA VAL A 364 -16.99 -14.50 5.35
C VAL A 364 -16.04 -14.74 4.18
N LEU A 365 -15.25 -15.82 4.22
CA LEU A 365 -14.24 -16.08 3.18
C LEU A 365 -14.86 -16.23 1.78
N PRO A 366 -15.96 -17.00 1.59
CA PRO A 366 -16.58 -17.10 0.26
C PRO A 366 -17.04 -15.74 -0.28
N ASN A 367 -17.68 -14.91 0.55
CA ASN A 367 -18.13 -13.57 0.14
C ASN A 367 -16.96 -12.59 -0.07
N ARG A 368 -15.85 -12.80 0.65
CA ARG A 368 -14.65 -11.97 0.53
C ARG A 368 -13.89 -12.23 -0.76
N PHE A 369 -13.88 -13.48 -1.22
CA PHE A 369 -13.22 -13.87 -2.47
C PHE A 369 -14.18 -13.95 -3.67
N SER A 370 -15.49 -13.88 -3.46
CA SER A 370 -16.43 -13.76 -4.58
C SER A 370 -16.46 -12.32 -5.10
N ILE A 371 -16.19 -12.18 -6.40
CA ILE A 371 -16.21 -10.88 -7.09
C ILE A 371 -17.65 -10.48 -7.37
N ARG A 372 -17.97 -9.25 -7.03
CA ARG A 372 -19.28 -8.66 -7.31
C ARG A 372 -19.25 -7.87 -8.61
N GLU A 373 -18.22 -7.04 -8.77
CA GLU A 373 -18.07 -6.20 -9.94
C GLU A 373 -16.60 -5.87 -10.17
N VAL A 374 -16.23 -5.81 -11.44
CA VAL A 374 -14.98 -5.21 -11.91
C VAL A 374 -15.36 -3.92 -12.61
N ARG A 375 -14.70 -2.82 -12.26
CA ARG A 375 -14.94 -1.51 -12.83
C ARG A 375 -13.70 -1.06 -13.58
N VAL A 376 -13.89 -0.76 -14.86
CA VAL A 376 -12.92 -0.04 -15.69
C VAL A 376 -13.45 1.36 -15.87
N LEU A 377 -12.74 2.37 -15.36
CA LEU A 377 -13.18 3.76 -15.44
C LEU A 377 -12.14 4.64 -16.14
N PRO A 378 -12.54 5.47 -17.11
CA PRO A 378 -11.64 6.41 -17.78
C PRO A 378 -11.10 7.43 -16.78
N LEU A 379 -9.77 7.55 -16.72
CA LEU A 379 -9.08 8.55 -15.89
C LEU A 379 -8.67 9.76 -16.73
N ALA A 380 -7.90 9.52 -17.80
CA ALA A 380 -7.38 10.58 -18.66
C ALA A 380 -7.04 10.10 -20.08
N VAL A 381 -7.05 11.05 -21.02
CA VAL A 381 -6.66 10.85 -22.41
C VAL A 381 -5.57 11.85 -22.78
N THR A 382 -4.42 11.37 -23.26
CA THR A 382 -3.37 12.25 -23.79
C THR A 382 -3.14 11.94 -25.25
N TYR A 383 -3.43 12.89 -26.13
CA TYR A 383 -3.02 12.80 -27.53
C TYR A 383 -1.56 13.20 -27.64
N VAL A 384 -0.77 12.34 -28.28
CA VAL A 384 0.66 12.57 -28.50
C VAL A 384 0.89 12.77 -29.99
N VAL A 385 1.48 13.91 -30.33
CA VAL A 385 1.83 14.29 -31.71
C VAL A 385 3.35 14.41 -31.84
N PRO A 386 3.92 14.33 -33.05
CA PRO A 386 5.37 14.49 -33.22
C PRO A 386 5.84 15.84 -32.67
N ALA A 387 6.89 15.89 -31.85
CA ALA A 387 7.43 17.17 -31.34
C ALA A 387 8.21 17.91 -32.44
N THR A 388 8.12 19.25 -32.48
CA THR A 388 9.01 20.09 -33.31
C THR A 388 10.28 20.45 -32.55
N ALA A 389 11.27 21.01 -33.26
CA ALA A 389 12.50 21.51 -32.64
C ALA A 389 12.22 22.58 -31.55
N GLU A 390 11.19 23.40 -31.76
CA GLU A 390 10.74 24.41 -30.79
C GLU A 390 10.22 23.77 -29.49
N ASP A 391 9.40 22.71 -29.60
CA ASP A 391 8.82 22.02 -28.43
C ASP A 391 9.90 21.39 -27.53
N MET A 392 11.02 20.96 -28.12
CA MET A 392 12.12 20.28 -27.41
C MET A 392 13.10 21.24 -26.71
N THR A 393 12.97 22.56 -26.89
CA THR A 393 13.85 23.56 -26.26
C THR A 393 13.33 24.10 -24.92
N SER A 394 12.15 23.66 -24.50
CA SER A 394 11.52 23.92 -23.20
C SER A 394 11.87 22.84 -22.20
#